data_AF-A0A728EP54-F1
#
_entry.id   AF-A0A728EP54-F1
#
_cell.length_a   1.000
_cell.length_b   1.000
_cell.length_c   1.000
_cell.angle_alpha   90.00
_cell.angle_beta   90.00
_cell.angle_gamma   90.00
#
_symmetry.space_group_name_H-M   'P 1'
#
loop_
_entity.id
_entity.type
_entity.pdbx_description
1 polymer ?
#
loop_
_entity_poly.entity_id
_entity_poly.type
_entity_poly.pdbx_seq_one_letter_code
_entity_poly.pdbx_strand_id
1 'polypeptide(L)'
;MMELTLPLTKEKAKTLKVGDILFLTGFAYTCRDAAHKKIEVALSNGEKSPVDFQNQTIYYAGPCPARPGLPIGSNGPTTAARMDPFVEMMFQQG
;
A
#
# COMPACT_ATOMS: atom_id res chain seq x y z
N MET A 1 21.41 -6.41 -1.73
CA MET A 1 20.66 -5.15 -1.55
C MET A 1 20.30 -4.65 -2.92
N MET A 2 19.03 -4.28 -3.16
CA MET A 2 18.52 -3.85 -4.46
C MET A 2 17.76 -2.53 -4.32
N GLU A 3 17.95 -1.62 -5.28
CA GLU A 3 17.20 -0.38 -5.37
C GLU A 3 16.09 -0.53 -6.41
N LEU A 4 14.86 -0.20 -6.04
CA LEU A 4 13.69 -0.33 -6.90
C LEU A 4 12.91 0.97 -6.95
N THR A 5 12.61 1.43 -8.16
CA THR A 5 11.69 2.54 -8.38
C THR A 5 10.25 2.05 -8.41
N LEU A 6 9.39 2.67 -7.60
CA LEU A 6 7.93 2.47 -7.60
C LEU A 6 7.29 3.23 -8.77
N PRO A 7 6.20 2.72 -9.36
CA PRO A 7 5.42 1.55 -8.96
C PRO A 7 6.11 0.20 -9.17
N LEU A 8 5.91 -0.73 -8.23
CA LEU A 8 6.41 -2.11 -8.36
C LEU A 8 5.53 -2.89 -9.36
N THR A 9 6.05 -3.14 -10.56
CA THR A 9 5.33 -3.92 -11.57
C THR A 9 5.35 -5.41 -11.24
N LYS A 10 4.37 -6.17 -11.75
CA LYS A 10 4.29 -7.64 -11.59
C LYS A 10 5.54 -8.35 -12.11
N GLU A 11 6.18 -7.84 -13.16
CA GLU A 11 7.43 -8.41 -13.71
C GLU A 11 8.61 -8.23 -12.76
N LYS A 12 8.79 -7.03 -12.19
CA LYS A 12 9.84 -6.77 -11.20
C LYS A 12 9.59 -7.55 -9.91
N ALA A 13 8.34 -7.67 -9.46
CA ALA A 13 8.00 -8.44 -8.27
C ALA A 13 8.40 -9.92 -8.39
N LYS A 14 8.28 -10.52 -9.59
CA LYS A 14 8.65 -11.92 -9.85
C LYS A 14 10.15 -12.20 -9.73
N THR A 15 11.01 -11.19 -9.82
CA THR A 15 12.47 -11.39 -9.68
C THR A 15 12.93 -11.43 -8.23
N LEU A 16 12.07 -11.04 -7.29
CA LEU A 16 12.39 -10.91 -5.87
C LEU A 16 12.34 -12.27 -5.18
N LYS A 17 13.19 -12.43 -4.16
CA LYS A 17 13.27 -13.63 -3.33
C LYS A 17 13.08 -13.26 -1.85
N VAL A 18 12.56 -14.22 -1.08
CA VAL A 18 12.45 -14.07 0.37
C VAL A 18 13.83 -13.85 0.97
N GLY A 19 13.98 -12.84 1.82
CA GLY A 19 15.25 -12.43 2.43
C GLY A 19 15.99 -11.33 1.68
N ASP A 20 15.52 -10.93 0.49
CA ASP A 20 16.10 -9.79 -0.21
C ASP A 20 15.88 -8.48 0.56
N ILE A 21 16.93 -7.67 0.64
CA ILE A 21 16.88 -6.32 1.20
C ILE A 21 16.66 -5.33 0.06
N LEU A 22 15.55 -4.60 0.12
CA LEU A 22 15.08 -3.67 -0.90
C LEU A 22 15.07 -2.23 -0.39
N PHE A 23 15.50 -1.30 -1.22
CA PHE A 23 15.32 0.13 -1.03
C PHE A 23 14.35 0.64 -2.10
N LEU A 24 13.22 1.20 -1.67
CA LEU A 24 12.15 1.63 -2.56
C LEU A 24 12.19 3.15 -2.72
N THR A 25 12.11 3.64 -3.96
CA THR A 25 12.05 5.07 -4.29
C THR A 25 10.86 5.36 -5.20
N GLY A 26 10.03 6.35 -4.87
CA GLY A 26 8.87 6.74 -5.66
C GLY A 26 7.63 6.91 -4.79
N PHE A 27 6.45 6.75 -5.39
CA PHE A 27 5.17 6.97 -4.73
C PHE A 27 4.60 5.67 -4.17
N ALA A 28 4.09 5.75 -2.93
CA ALA A 28 3.32 4.71 -2.28
C ALA A 28 2.12 5.33 -1.58
N TYR A 29 0.99 4.63 -1.57
CA TYR A 29 -0.20 5.04 -0.83
C TYR A 29 -0.17 4.46 0.58
N THR A 30 -0.57 5.27 1.57
CA THR A 30 -0.86 4.75 2.91
C THR A 30 -2.30 4.29 2.98
N CYS A 31 -2.53 3.00 3.23
CA CYS A 31 -3.86 2.43 3.39
C CYS A 31 -3.83 1.39 4.50
N ARG A 32 -4.77 1.44 5.45
CA ARG A 32 -4.87 0.48 6.56
C ARG A 32 -6.33 0.15 6.85
N ASP A 33 -6.63 -0.33 8.05
CA ASP A 33 -7.90 -0.90 8.49
C ASP A 33 -9.15 -0.13 7.97
N ALA A 34 -9.30 1.16 8.31
CA ALA A 34 -10.48 1.96 7.94
C ALA A 34 -10.59 2.24 6.44
N ALA A 35 -9.45 2.39 5.75
CA ALA A 35 -9.43 2.64 4.32
C ALA A 35 -9.81 1.38 3.53
N HIS A 36 -9.28 0.21 3.90
CA HIS A 36 -9.70 -1.08 3.32
C HIS A 36 -11.21 -1.32 3.54
N LYS A 37 -11.72 -1.04 4.74
CA LYS A 37 -13.15 -1.17 5.03
C LYS A 37 -14.01 -0.24 4.16
N LYS A 38 -13.56 0.99 3.92
CA LYS A 38 -14.27 1.94 3.05
C LYS A 38 -14.31 1.46 1.59
N ILE A 39 -13.21 0.89 1.10
CA ILE A 39 -13.13 0.30 -0.25
C ILE A 39 -14.09 -0.90 -0.34
N GLU A 40 -14.05 -1.81 0.64
CA GLU A 40 -14.94 -2.97 0.70
C GLU A 40 -16.43 -2.56 0.64
N VAL A 41 -16.83 -1.55 1.43
CA VAL A 41 -18.21 -1.06 1.45
C VAL A 41 -18.61 -0.47 0.10
N ALA A 42 -17.74 0.34 -0.52
CA ALA A 42 -18.01 0.90 -1.85
C ALA A 42 -18.20 -0.22 -2.90
N LEU A 43 -17.30 -1.19 -2.93
CA LEU A 43 -17.40 -2.33 -3.85
C LEU A 43 -18.65 -3.18 -3.61
N SER A 44 -19.03 -3.39 -2.35
CA SER A 44 -20.24 -4.12 -1.97
C SER A 44 -21.52 -3.43 -2.43
N ASN A 45 -21.49 -2.10 -2.56
CA ASN A 45 -22.59 -1.29 -3.10
C ASN A 45 -22.60 -1.23 -4.63
N GLY A 46 -21.68 -1.92 -5.31
CA GLY A 46 -21.52 -1.84 -6.77
C GLY A 46 -20.84 -0.56 -7.25
N GLU A 47 -20.26 0.22 -6.35
CA GLU A 47 -19.46 1.39 -6.69
C GLU A 47 -18.02 0.98 -7.05
N LYS A 48 -17.27 1.91 -7.64
CA LYS A 48 -15.85 1.70 -7.92
C LYS A 48 -15.01 2.05 -6.69
N SER A 49 -13.82 1.48 -6.60
CA SER A 49 -12.81 1.94 -5.66
C SER A 49 -12.57 3.46 -5.82
N PRO A 50 -12.41 4.22 -4.72
CA PRO A 50 -12.12 5.66 -4.77
C PRO A 50 -10.72 5.97 -5.35
N VAL A 51 -9.87 4.95 -5.50
CA VAL A 51 -8.51 5.06 -6.01
C VAL A 51 -8.27 3.93 -7.02
N ASP A 52 -7.56 4.23 -8.11
CA ASP A 52 -7.04 3.22 -9.02
C ASP A 52 -5.80 2.56 -8.42
N PHE A 53 -5.89 1.27 -8.11
CA PHE A 53 -4.82 0.51 -7.48
C PHE A 53 -3.90 -0.17 -8.51
N GLN A 54 -4.16 -0.05 -9.81
CA GLN A 54 -3.35 -0.70 -10.83
C GLN A 54 -1.88 -0.25 -10.74
N ASN A 55 -0.99 -1.23 -10.55
CA ASN A 55 0.45 -1.05 -10.31
C ASN A 55 0.80 -0.20 -9.07
N GLN A 56 -0.15 0.17 -8.21
CA GLN A 56 0.15 1.00 -7.06
C GLN A 56 0.77 0.19 -5.92
N THR A 57 1.69 0.81 -5.18
CA THR A 57 2.28 0.21 -3.99
C THR A 57 1.60 0.73 -2.74
N ILE A 58 1.10 -0.18 -1.91
CA ILE A 58 0.41 0.15 -0.67
C ILE A 58 1.37 -0.08 0.50
N TYR A 59 1.61 0.98 1.26
CA TYR A 59 2.33 0.93 2.52
C TYR A 59 1.32 0.96 3.67
N TYR A 60 1.22 -0.15 4.39
CA TYR A 60 0.33 -0.24 5.56
C TYR A 60 0.88 0.60 6.71
N ALA A 61 0.45 1.87 6.76
CA ALA A 61 0.88 2.83 7.75
C ALA A 61 -0.19 3.89 8.03
N GLY A 62 -0.03 4.60 9.14
CA GLY A 62 -0.83 5.77 9.49
C GLY A 62 0.11 6.84 10.01
N PRO A 63 0.52 7.82 9.19
CA PRO A 63 1.51 8.81 9.58
C PRO A 63 1.00 9.68 10.73
N CYS A 64 1.88 9.99 11.67
CA CYS A 64 1.61 11.01 12.66
C CYS A 64 1.50 12.40 12.00
N PRO A 65 0.80 13.36 12.65
CA PRO A 65 0.80 14.75 12.19
C PRO A 65 2.20 15.30 11.99
N ALA A 66 2.40 16.06 10.91
CA ALA A 66 3.67 16.71 10.63
C ALA A 66 3.94 17.83 11.66
N ARG A 67 5.19 17.93 12.12
CA ARG A 67 5.64 19.10 12.88
C ARG A 67 5.85 20.29 11.94
N PRO A 68 5.80 21.55 12.44
CA PRO A 68 6.06 22.72 11.61
C PRO A 68 7.38 22.60 10.84
N GLY A 69 7.35 22.86 9.53
CA GLY A 69 8.52 22.79 8.65
C GLY A 69 8.91 21.39 8.16
N LEU A 70 8.22 20.32 8.59
CA LEU A 70 8.48 18.96 8.12
C LEU A 70 7.36 18.47 7.18
N PRO A 71 7.69 17.67 6.15
CA PRO A 71 6.69 17.19 5.18
C PRO A 71 5.76 16.11 5.74
N ILE A 72 6.21 15.34 6.74
CA ILE A 72 5.45 14.23 7.33
C ILE A 72 5.91 13.99 8.77
N GLY A 73 5.00 13.51 9.63
CA GLY A 73 5.37 12.98 10.94
C GLY A 73 5.95 11.57 10.85
N SER A 74 6.20 10.95 12.00
CA SER A 74 6.64 9.55 12.06
C SER A 74 5.68 8.64 11.28
N ASN A 75 6.22 7.83 10.37
CA ASN A 75 5.42 6.99 9.45
C ASN A 75 5.92 5.54 9.43
N GLY A 76 5.93 4.89 10.60
CA GLY A 76 6.27 3.48 10.73
C GLY A 76 5.16 2.55 10.20
N PRO A 77 5.49 1.29 9.88
CA PRO A 77 4.52 0.33 9.38
C PRO A 77 3.55 -0.09 10.48
N THR A 78 2.44 -0.69 10.07
CA THR A 78 1.54 -1.42 10.96
C THR A 78 1.50 -2.91 10.61
N THR A 79 0.91 -3.71 11.49
CA THR A 79 0.81 -5.16 11.34
C THR A 79 0.04 -5.56 10.07
N ALA A 80 0.71 -6.25 9.14
CA ALA A 80 0.13 -6.65 7.86
C ALA A 80 -1.02 -7.65 7.99
N ALA A 81 -0.94 -8.59 8.95
CA ALA A 81 -1.95 -9.64 9.13
C ALA A 81 -3.38 -9.12 9.39
N ARG A 82 -3.54 -7.86 9.82
CA ARG A 82 -4.88 -7.25 9.96
C ARG A 82 -5.56 -6.94 8.62
N MET A 83 -4.78 -6.90 7.54
CA MET A 83 -5.28 -6.65 6.19
C MET A 83 -5.56 -7.93 5.41
N ASP A 84 -5.16 -9.11 5.91
CA ASP A 84 -5.37 -10.42 5.25
C ASP A 84 -6.81 -10.64 4.76
N PRO A 85 -7.88 -10.30 5.52
CA PRO A 85 -9.26 -10.45 5.04
C PRO A 85 -9.60 -9.63 3.80
N PHE A 86 -8.85 -8.56 3.53
CA PHE A 86 -9.07 -7.65 2.41
C PHE A 86 -8.16 -7.94 1.21
N VAL A 87 -7.14 -8.79 1.36
CA VAL A 87 -6.07 -8.96 0.35
C VAL A 87 -6.63 -9.44 -1.00
N GLU A 88 -7.50 -10.44 -1.00
CA GLU A 88 -8.10 -10.97 -2.23
C GLU A 88 -8.89 -9.89 -2.99
N MET A 89 -9.73 -9.14 -2.26
CA MET A 89 -10.50 -8.03 -2.83
C MET A 89 -9.57 -6.95 -3.40
N MET A 90 -8.51 -6.60 -2.68
CA MET A 90 -7.56 -5.58 -3.13
C MET A 90 -6.80 -6.01 -4.38
N PHE A 91 -6.39 -7.28 -4.49
CA PHE A 91 -5.74 -7.80 -5.70
C PHE A 91 -6.64 -7.75 -6.94
N GLN A 92 -7.95 -7.89 -6.76
CA GLN A 92 -8.91 -7.73 -7.86
C GLN A 92 -9.03 -6.28 -8.34
N GLN A 93 -8.63 -5.30 -7.53
CA GLN A 93 -8.58 -3.88 -7.91
C GLN A 93 -7.28 -3.48 -8.62
N GLY A 94 -6.24 -4.34 -8.67
CA GLY A 94 -4.96 -4.07 -9.34
C GLY A 94 -3.84 -5.06 -9.04
#